data_AF-K7AF83-F1
#
_entry.id   AF-K7AF83-F1
#
_cell.length_a   1.000
_cell.length_b   1.000
_cell.length_c   1.000
_cell.angle_alpha   90.00
_cell.angle_beta   90.00
_cell.angle_gamma   90.00
#
_symmetry.space_group_name_H-M   'P 1'
#
loop_
_entity.id
_entity.type
_entity.pdbx_description
1 polymer ?
#
loop_
_entity_poly.entity_id
_entity_poly.type
_entity_poly.pdbx_seq_one_letter_code
_entity_poly.pdbx_strand_id
1 'polypeptide(L)'
;MYYSLVVIDDFLDAVDALRAKALSAVYPMPEEQTYFPGRNAQEAVFVDGLDPLISEIVGEKLVAATGNSHGKFRMALAGEQGKGGVHIDQCYWSGILYLSKDEDCVGGTDFYRNKETKSDTAPLNKEQLKNMGFNNHQEFWDDLKANGQDVEQWQLTSHIPMKYNRLVLFRPWLFHNAGPGFGDSVENGRIIYPLFYNNQ
;
A
#
# COMPACT_ATOMS: atom_id res chain seq x y z
N MET A 1 -9.30 14.79 -16.45
CA MET A 1 -9.60 14.67 -15.01
C MET A 1 -9.44 13.20 -14.66
N TYR A 2 -8.69 12.86 -13.61
CA TYR A 2 -8.48 11.49 -13.16
C TYR A 2 -8.46 11.46 -11.63
N TYR A 3 -8.79 10.32 -11.02
CA TYR A 3 -8.66 10.15 -9.57
C TYR A 3 -7.22 9.87 -9.17
N SER A 4 -6.75 10.53 -8.12
CA SER A 4 -5.44 10.31 -7.51
C SER A 4 -5.51 9.45 -6.24
N LEU A 5 -6.57 9.62 -5.46
CA LEU A 5 -6.84 8.95 -4.19
C LEU A 5 -8.36 8.81 -4.02
N VAL A 6 -8.82 7.61 -3.67
CA VAL A 6 -10.22 7.29 -3.37
C VAL A 6 -10.26 6.57 -2.03
N VAL A 7 -11.12 7.03 -1.12
CA VAL A 7 -11.32 6.40 0.20
C VAL A 7 -12.79 6.03 0.31
N ILE A 8 -13.06 4.76 0.62
CA ILE A 8 -14.41 4.20 0.73
C ILE A 8 -14.50 3.48 2.06
N ASP A 9 -15.39 3.94 2.93
CA ASP A 9 -15.73 3.28 4.19
C ASP A 9 -16.81 2.24 3.94
N ASP A 10 -16.85 1.22 4.82
CA ASP A 10 -17.84 0.15 4.78
C ASP A 10 -17.90 -0.53 3.38
N PHE A 11 -16.72 -0.77 2.81
CA PHE A 11 -16.55 -1.11 1.40
C PHE A 11 -17.11 -2.50 1.01
N LEU A 12 -16.84 -3.54 1.81
CA LEU A 12 -17.34 -4.90 1.56
C LEU A 12 -18.47 -5.25 2.52
N ASP A 13 -19.61 -5.68 1.98
CA ASP A 13 -20.73 -6.22 2.79
C ASP A 13 -20.30 -7.44 3.62
N ALA A 14 -19.48 -8.32 3.03
CA ALA A 14 -19.02 -9.56 3.65
C ALA A 14 -17.59 -9.46 4.21
N VAL A 15 -17.17 -8.28 4.69
CA VAL A 15 -15.81 -8.04 5.21
C VAL A 15 -15.41 -9.01 6.33
N ASP A 16 -16.36 -9.41 7.20
CA ASP A 16 -16.09 -10.34 8.29
C ASP A 16 -15.70 -11.74 7.78
N ALA A 17 -16.27 -12.19 6.66
CA ALA A 17 -15.90 -13.45 6.03
C ALA A 17 -14.48 -13.38 5.44
N LEU A 18 -14.11 -12.23 4.85
CA LEU A 18 -12.74 -12.01 4.37
C LEU A 18 -11.73 -11.95 5.52
N ARG A 19 -12.08 -11.27 6.62
CA ARG A 19 -11.26 -11.22 7.84
C ARG A 19 -11.09 -12.60 8.45
N ALA A 20 -12.13 -13.42 8.52
CA ALA A 20 -12.03 -14.79 9.03
C ALA A 20 -11.00 -15.62 8.23
N LYS A 21 -10.96 -15.47 6.91
CA LYS A 21 -9.92 -16.08 6.07
C LYS A 21 -8.52 -15.56 6.41
N ALA A 22 -8.38 -14.26 6.65
CA ALA A 22 -7.12 -13.65 7.05
C ALA A 22 -6.61 -14.17 8.41
N LEU A 23 -7.50 -14.37 9.38
CA LEU A 23 -7.16 -14.93 10.69
C LEU A 23 -6.72 -16.40 10.60
N SER A 24 -7.34 -17.18 9.72
CA SER A 24 -6.99 -18.59 9.52
C SER A 24 -5.81 -18.82 8.58
N ALA A 25 -5.25 -17.76 7.99
CA ALA A 25 -4.18 -17.88 7.00
C ALA A 25 -2.85 -18.26 7.65
N VAL A 26 -2.00 -18.95 6.89
CA VAL A 26 -0.63 -19.24 7.29
C VAL A 26 0.27 -18.07 6.91
N TYR A 27 0.93 -17.47 7.90
CA TYR A 27 1.90 -16.39 7.74
C TYR A 27 3.32 -16.91 7.99
N PRO A 28 4.04 -17.38 6.96
CA PRO A 28 5.40 -17.88 7.14
C PRO A 28 6.32 -16.77 7.66
N MET A 29 7.20 -17.15 8.60
CA MET A 29 8.29 -16.27 9.02
C MET A 29 9.23 -16.06 7.84
N PRO A 30 9.57 -14.81 7.49
CA PRO A 30 10.47 -14.56 6.39
C PRO A 30 11.92 -14.87 6.82
N GLU A 31 12.71 -15.46 5.93
CA GLU A 31 14.12 -15.79 6.18
C GLU A 31 14.98 -14.53 6.33
N GLU A 32 14.59 -13.46 5.63
CA GLU A 32 15.18 -12.14 5.72
C GLU A 32 14.12 -11.08 6.02
N GLN A 33 14.54 -9.95 6.56
CA GLN A 33 13.64 -8.81 6.74
C GLN A 33 13.06 -8.38 5.38
N THR A 34 11.73 -8.28 5.32
CA THR A 34 11.02 -7.92 4.09
C THR A 34 11.06 -6.40 3.85
N TYR A 35 10.66 -5.95 2.66
CA TYR A 35 10.61 -4.51 2.35
C TYR A 35 9.50 -3.78 3.13
N PHE A 36 8.41 -4.47 3.45
CA PHE A 36 7.28 -3.92 4.20
C PHE A 36 7.31 -4.42 5.67
N PRO A 37 6.57 -3.78 6.59
CA PRO A 37 6.42 -4.32 7.94
C PRO A 37 5.73 -5.69 7.94
N GLY A 38 6.24 -6.63 8.73
CA GLY A 38 5.63 -7.95 8.93
C GLY A 38 5.82 -8.92 7.77
N ARG A 39 4.77 -9.68 7.45
CA ARG A 39 4.80 -10.83 6.52
C ARG A 39 3.47 -11.00 5.78
N ASN A 40 3.55 -11.54 4.57
CA ASN A 40 2.36 -11.91 3.79
C ASN A 40 1.90 -13.32 4.16
N ALA A 41 0.61 -13.58 4.00
CA ALA A 41 0.07 -14.92 3.96
C ALA A 41 0.69 -15.72 2.81
N GLN A 42 0.81 -17.03 2.99
CA GLN A 42 1.36 -17.96 2.01
C GLN A 42 0.59 -17.89 0.68
N GLU A 43 -0.73 -18.02 0.77
CA GLU A 43 -1.64 -18.06 -0.36
C GLU A 43 -2.40 -16.74 -0.56
N ALA A 44 -2.74 -16.44 -1.81
CA ALA A 44 -3.66 -15.37 -2.13
C ALA A 44 -5.11 -15.86 -1.96
N VAL A 45 -5.98 -14.97 -1.53
CA VAL A 45 -7.44 -15.18 -1.53
C VAL A 45 -8.02 -14.14 -2.45
N PHE A 46 -8.75 -14.56 -3.49
CA PHE A 46 -9.44 -13.65 -4.39
C PHE A 46 -10.92 -13.50 -3.98
N VAL A 47 -11.43 -12.28 -4.10
CA VAL A 47 -12.84 -11.96 -3.85
C VAL A 47 -13.53 -11.83 -5.20
N ASP A 48 -14.52 -12.69 -5.45
CA ASP A 48 -15.25 -12.71 -6.71
C ASP A 48 -15.92 -11.34 -6.97
N GLY A 49 -15.72 -10.82 -8.19
CA GLY A 49 -16.29 -9.52 -8.60
C GLY A 49 -15.55 -8.29 -8.08
N LEU A 50 -14.49 -8.43 -7.28
CA LEU A 50 -13.75 -7.29 -6.75
C LEU A 50 -13.04 -6.48 -7.85
N ASP A 51 -12.29 -7.11 -8.75
CA ASP A 51 -11.54 -6.37 -9.78
C ASP A 51 -12.45 -5.58 -10.75
N PRO A 52 -13.58 -6.15 -11.24
CA PRO A 52 -14.56 -5.37 -11.99
C PRO A 52 -15.16 -4.21 -11.20
N LEU A 53 -15.47 -4.40 -9.91
CA LEU A 53 -15.99 -3.34 -9.05
C LEU A 53 -14.99 -2.20 -8.88
N ILE A 54 -13.71 -2.51 -8.64
CA ILE A 54 -12.66 -1.49 -8.56
C ILE A 54 -12.51 -0.76 -9.89
N SER A 55 -12.57 -1.46 -11.02
CA SER A 55 -12.57 -0.85 -12.36
C SER A 55 -13.70 0.16 -12.54
N GLU A 56 -14.91 -0.20 -12.10
CA GLU A 56 -16.08 0.70 -12.13
C GLU A 56 -15.87 1.93 -11.24
N ILE A 57 -15.41 1.75 -10.01
CA ILE A 57 -15.17 2.82 -9.03
C ILE A 57 -14.19 3.85 -9.58
N VAL A 58 -13.06 3.41 -10.16
CA VAL A 58 -12.05 4.34 -10.66
C VAL A 58 -12.31 4.81 -12.10
N GLY A 59 -13.26 4.18 -12.81
CA GLY A 59 -13.61 4.49 -14.18
C GLY A 59 -12.56 4.06 -15.21
N GLU A 60 -11.74 3.05 -14.90
CA GLU A 60 -10.64 2.57 -15.73
C GLU A 60 -10.69 1.04 -15.83
N LYS A 61 -10.30 0.48 -16.97
CA LYS A 61 -10.22 -0.98 -17.12
C LYS A 61 -8.96 -1.49 -16.43
N LEU A 62 -9.16 -2.30 -15.39
CA LEU A 62 -8.07 -2.83 -14.58
C LEU A 62 -8.02 -4.35 -14.65
N VAL A 63 -6.81 -4.89 -14.50
CA VAL A 63 -6.55 -6.30 -14.25
C VAL A 63 -5.64 -6.43 -13.03
N ALA A 64 -5.82 -7.48 -12.22
CA ALA A 64 -4.94 -7.73 -11.09
C ALA A 64 -3.47 -7.84 -11.56
N ALA A 65 -2.57 -7.13 -10.86
CA ALA A 65 -1.15 -7.15 -11.16
C ALA A 65 -0.52 -8.50 -10.76
N THR A 66 0.24 -9.09 -11.67
CA THR A 66 1.01 -10.32 -11.43
C THR A 66 2.38 -10.00 -10.85
N GLY A 67 2.88 -10.82 -9.91
CA GLY A 67 4.22 -10.63 -9.30
C GLY A 67 4.22 -9.74 -8.04
N ASN A 68 3.10 -9.11 -7.71
CA ASN A 68 2.89 -8.36 -6.47
C ASN A 68 2.20 -9.24 -5.41
N SER A 69 1.88 -8.63 -4.27
CA SER A 69 1.12 -9.26 -3.18
C SER A 69 -0.40 -9.04 -3.32
N HIS A 70 -0.90 -8.86 -4.54
CA HIS A 70 -2.33 -8.68 -4.80
C HIS A 70 -3.10 -9.87 -4.20
N GLY A 71 -4.07 -9.57 -3.34
CA GLY A 71 -4.92 -10.57 -2.70
C GLY A 71 -4.21 -11.42 -1.63
N LYS A 72 -2.94 -11.15 -1.31
CA LYS A 72 -2.21 -11.83 -0.24
C LYS A 72 -2.30 -10.98 1.02
N PHE A 73 -3.07 -11.45 2.02
CA PHE A 73 -3.16 -10.76 3.31
C PHE A 73 -1.77 -10.45 3.85
N ARG A 74 -1.61 -9.27 4.46
CA ARG A 74 -0.37 -8.89 5.13
C ARG A 74 -0.67 -8.60 6.59
N MET A 75 0.10 -9.23 7.46
CA MET A 75 0.03 -9.06 8.91
C MET A 75 1.35 -8.47 9.40
N ALA A 76 1.27 -7.45 10.27
CA ALA A 76 2.43 -6.86 10.94
C ALA A 76 2.13 -6.64 12.43
N LEU A 77 2.98 -7.19 13.29
CA LEU A 77 2.89 -7.04 14.75
C LEU A 77 3.71 -5.86 15.26
N ALA A 78 3.52 -5.50 16.53
CA ALA A 78 4.30 -4.45 17.17
C ALA A 78 5.82 -4.73 17.08
N GLY A 79 6.59 -3.71 16.69
CA GLY A 79 8.04 -3.79 16.56
C GLY A 79 8.54 -4.43 15.26
N GLU A 80 7.68 -5.02 14.44
CA GLU A 80 8.07 -5.55 13.13
C GLU A 80 8.24 -4.39 12.12
N GLN A 81 9.45 -4.25 11.61
CA GLN A 81 9.82 -3.18 10.66
C GLN A 81 10.22 -3.78 9.31
N GLY A 82 9.90 -3.06 8.24
CA GLY A 82 10.40 -3.35 6.90
C GLY A 82 11.69 -2.59 6.59
N LYS A 83 12.41 -3.04 5.55
CA LYS A 83 13.56 -2.30 4.97
C LYS A 83 13.14 -1.03 4.22
N GLY A 84 11.87 -0.92 3.84
CA GLY A 84 11.34 0.21 3.09
C GLY A 84 11.05 1.43 3.97
N GLY A 85 10.94 2.59 3.32
CA GLY A 85 10.43 3.82 3.89
C GLY A 85 9.37 4.41 2.96
N VAL A 86 9.40 5.72 2.73
CA VAL A 86 8.60 6.36 1.68
C VAL A 86 9.00 5.77 0.33
N HIS A 87 8.01 5.30 -0.45
CA HIS A 87 8.22 4.62 -1.71
C HIS A 87 7.09 4.89 -2.71
N ILE A 88 7.21 4.27 -3.88
CA ILE A 88 6.18 4.14 -4.90
C ILE A 88 6.03 2.67 -5.30
N ASP A 89 4.89 2.32 -5.88
CA ASP A 89 4.60 0.96 -6.32
C ASP A 89 4.80 0.76 -7.82
N GLN A 90 5.18 -0.45 -8.22
CA GLN A 90 5.29 -0.85 -9.63
C GLN A 90 3.97 -1.47 -10.11
N CYS A 91 2.95 -0.63 -10.26
CA CYS A 91 1.65 -1.00 -10.81
C CYS A 91 0.98 0.23 -11.45
N TYR A 92 -0.32 0.16 -11.73
CA TYR A 92 -1.15 1.26 -12.22
C TYR A 92 -2.11 1.84 -11.17
N TRP A 93 -2.56 1.00 -10.23
CA TRP A 93 -3.29 1.38 -9.01
C TRP A 93 -2.84 0.53 -7.84
N SER A 94 -2.67 1.17 -6.69
CA SER A 94 -2.47 0.51 -5.40
C SER A 94 -3.73 0.64 -4.56
N GLY A 95 -4.00 -0.38 -3.77
CA GLY A 95 -5.17 -0.45 -2.91
C GLY A 95 -4.84 -1.15 -1.59
N ILE A 96 -5.44 -0.65 -0.53
CA ILE A 96 -5.33 -1.23 0.81
C ILE A 96 -6.73 -1.30 1.39
N LEU A 97 -7.24 -2.52 1.58
CA LEU A 97 -8.43 -2.76 2.39
C LEU A 97 -7.99 -3.15 3.80
N TYR A 98 -8.41 -2.39 4.80
CA TYR A 98 -8.04 -2.63 6.19
C TYR A 98 -8.98 -3.67 6.85
N LEU A 99 -8.37 -4.67 7.51
CA LEU A 99 -9.09 -5.79 8.14
C LEU A 99 -8.88 -5.88 9.66
N SER A 100 -8.04 -5.02 10.26
CA SER A 100 -7.97 -4.84 11.72
C SER A 100 -9.27 -4.23 12.24
N LYS A 101 -9.74 -4.67 13.42
CA LYS A 101 -10.93 -4.11 14.05
C LYS A 101 -10.65 -2.70 14.55
N ASP A 102 -11.69 -1.87 14.64
CA ASP A 102 -11.54 -0.44 14.96
C ASP A 102 -10.87 -0.22 16.32
N GLU A 103 -11.16 -1.07 17.32
CA GLU A 103 -10.56 -1.01 18.64
C GLU A 103 -9.03 -1.23 18.66
N ASP A 104 -8.49 -1.91 17.65
CA ASP A 104 -7.05 -2.23 17.55
C ASP A 104 -6.32 -1.27 16.59
N CYS A 105 -7.04 -0.51 15.76
CA CYS A 105 -6.46 0.25 14.65
C CYS A 105 -5.45 1.31 15.13
N VAL A 106 -4.23 1.23 14.62
CA VAL A 106 -3.19 2.24 14.78
C VAL A 106 -2.63 2.63 13.42
N GLY A 107 -2.38 3.93 13.22
CA GLY A 107 -1.79 4.45 12.00
C GLY A 107 -2.75 4.40 10.80
N GLY A 108 -2.23 4.00 9.63
CA GLY A 108 -2.96 4.06 8.37
C GLY A 108 -2.03 4.04 7.17
N THR A 109 -2.34 4.86 6.17
CA THR A 109 -1.48 5.11 5.01
C THR A 109 -1.14 6.59 4.96
N ASP A 110 0.15 6.88 4.93
CA ASP A 110 0.70 8.22 4.86
C ASP A 110 1.12 8.55 3.43
N PHE A 111 0.92 9.81 3.04
CA PHE A 111 1.37 10.37 1.77
C PHE A 111 2.30 11.55 2.01
N TYR A 112 3.28 11.71 1.13
CA TYR A 112 4.38 12.64 1.35
C TYR A 112 4.66 13.52 0.14
N ARG A 113 5.37 14.61 0.42
CA ARG A 113 6.07 15.45 -0.55
C ARG A 113 7.55 15.37 -0.26
N ASN A 114 8.36 15.15 -1.30
CA ASN A 114 9.79 15.31 -1.21
C ASN A 114 10.13 16.81 -1.05
N LYS A 115 10.88 17.19 -0.01
CA LYS A 115 11.14 18.59 0.35
C LYS A 115 12.07 19.28 -0.67
N GLU A 116 13.04 18.56 -1.21
CA GLU A 116 14.04 19.10 -2.15
C GLU A 116 13.40 19.40 -3.52
N THR A 117 12.77 18.39 -4.11
CA THR A 117 12.11 18.49 -5.43
C THR A 117 10.76 19.18 -5.37
N LYS A 118 10.18 19.35 -4.17
CA LYS A 118 8.85 19.90 -3.91
C LYS A 118 7.70 19.13 -4.57
N SER A 119 7.94 17.87 -4.94
CA SER A 119 6.98 17.00 -5.61
C SER A 119 6.30 16.05 -4.64
N ASP A 120 5.00 15.85 -4.79
CA ASP A 120 4.21 14.81 -4.13
C ASP A 120 4.13 13.51 -4.94
N THR A 121 4.73 13.50 -6.14
CA THR A 121 4.78 12.31 -7.00
C THR A 121 6.20 12.01 -7.47
N ALA A 122 6.43 10.74 -7.82
CA ALA A 122 7.50 10.34 -8.72
C ALA A 122 7.40 11.06 -10.08
N PRO A 123 8.49 11.14 -10.85
CA PRO A 123 8.49 11.78 -12.16
C PRO A 123 7.67 10.95 -13.16
N LEU A 124 6.67 11.57 -13.78
CA LEU A 124 5.76 10.95 -14.74
C LEU A 124 6.22 11.12 -16.19
N ASN A 125 7.19 12.01 -16.43
CA ASN A 125 7.75 12.27 -17.74
C ASN A 125 9.24 12.67 -17.63
N LYS A 126 9.91 12.71 -18.78
CA LYS A 126 11.35 13.02 -18.88
C LYS A 126 11.70 14.41 -18.37
N GLU A 127 10.81 15.38 -18.50
CA GLU A 127 11.03 16.75 -18.04
C GLU A 127 11.04 16.81 -16.52
N GLN A 128 10.04 16.20 -15.87
CA GLN A 128 9.97 16.10 -14.41
C GLN A 128 11.18 15.35 -13.86
N LEU A 129 11.56 14.25 -14.48
CA LEU A 129 12.74 13.46 -14.10
C LEU A 129 14.01 14.32 -14.09
N LYS A 130 14.22 15.10 -15.17
CA LYS A 130 15.37 16.02 -15.28
C LYS A 130 15.29 17.16 -14.25
N ASN A 131 14.09 17.71 -14.01
CA ASN A 131 13.89 18.76 -13.01
C ASN A 131 14.14 18.27 -11.58
N MET A 132 13.97 16.97 -11.34
CA MET A 132 14.33 16.30 -10.09
C MET A 132 15.82 15.93 -10.01
N GLY A 133 16.63 16.23 -11.04
CA GLY A 133 18.07 15.99 -11.04
C GLY A 133 18.49 14.60 -11.54
N PHE A 134 17.57 13.79 -12.06
CA PHE A 134 17.86 12.43 -12.51
C PHE A 134 17.99 12.33 -14.03
N ASN A 135 18.85 11.43 -14.50
CA ASN A 135 19.08 11.20 -15.94
C ASN A 135 18.13 10.14 -16.51
N ASN A 136 17.74 9.16 -15.70
CA ASN A 136 16.87 8.06 -16.07
C ASN A 136 16.04 7.56 -14.87
N HIS A 137 14.97 6.81 -15.13
CA HIS A 137 14.08 6.32 -14.08
C HIS A 137 14.73 5.32 -13.12
N GLN A 138 15.75 4.57 -13.57
CA GLN A 138 16.46 3.62 -12.71
C GLN A 138 17.25 4.36 -11.63
N GLU A 139 17.91 5.46 -11.98
CA GLU A 139 18.63 6.34 -11.05
C GLU A 139 17.70 6.89 -9.96
N PHE A 140 16.53 7.42 -10.37
CA PHE A 140 15.50 7.89 -9.43
C PHE A 140 15.02 6.75 -8.51
N TRP A 141 14.81 5.57 -9.06
CA TRP A 141 14.32 4.42 -8.31
C TRP A 141 15.34 3.92 -7.28
N ASP A 142 16.63 3.88 -7.65
CA ASP A 142 17.71 3.48 -6.76
C ASP A 142 17.93 4.50 -5.64
N ASP A 143 17.84 5.79 -5.96
CA ASP A 143 17.86 6.87 -4.96
C ASP A 143 16.70 6.74 -3.96
N LEU A 144 15.46 6.61 -4.45
CA LEU A 144 14.28 6.44 -3.61
C LEU A 144 14.39 5.21 -2.70
N LYS A 145 14.94 4.09 -3.21
CA LYS A 145 15.18 2.89 -2.40
C LYS A 145 16.22 3.10 -1.32
N ALA A 146 17.28 3.85 -1.60
CA ALA A 146 18.35 4.12 -0.64
C ALA A 146 17.92 5.14 0.43
N ASN A 147 17.12 6.14 0.04
CA ASN A 147 16.84 7.33 0.85
C ASN A 147 15.40 7.40 1.37
N GLY A 148 14.52 6.46 1.01
CA GLY A 148 13.11 6.48 1.42
C GLY A 148 12.89 6.47 2.94
N GLN A 149 13.85 5.99 3.74
CA GLN A 149 13.77 5.99 5.20
C GLN A 149 14.23 7.32 5.85
N ASP A 150 14.85 8.22 5.09
CA ASP A 150 15.34 9.51 5.59
C ASP A 150 14.17 10.48 5.79
N VAL A 151 13.64 10.53 7.00
CA VAL A 151 12.51 11.39 7.39
C VAL A 151 12.75 12.88 7.10
N GLU A 152 14.00 13.32 7.02
CA GLU A 152 14.32 14.72 6.71
C GLU A 152 14.01 15.09 5.26
N GLN A 153 13.97 14.13 4.34
CA GLN A 153 13.62 14.36 2.94
C GLN A 153 12.11 14.51 2.70
N TRP A 154 11.29 14.08 3.65
CA TRP A 154 9.86 13.91 3.44
C TRP A 154 9.02 14.83 4.31
N GLN A 155 8.04 15.47 3.70
CA GLN A 155 6.99 16.22 4.38
C GLN A 155 5.69 15.40 4.29
N LEU A 156 5.10 15.03 5.42
CA LEU A 156 3.76 14.43 5.45
C LEU A 156 2.75 15.43 4.89
N THR A 157 2.01 15.04 3.85
CA THR A 157 0.99 15.87 3.22
C THR A 157 -0.41 15.42 3.55
N SER A 158 -0.62 14.11 3.74
CA SER A 158 -1.92 13.54 4.06
C SER A 158 -1.76 12.23 4.81
N HIS A 159 -2.69 11.98 5.73
CA HIS A 159 -2.79 10.76 6.51
C HIS A 159 -4.21 10.21 6.35
N ILE A 160 -4.33 8.97 5.88
CA ILE A 160 -5.61 8.26 5.84
C ILE A 160 -5.61 7.24 6.97
N PRO A 161 -6.38 7.47 8.05
CA PRO A 161 -6.33 6.59 9.20
C PRO A 161 -6.91 5.24 8.86
N MET A 162 -6.31 4.20 9.45
CA MET A 162 -6.85 2.85 9.41
C MET A 162 -8.25 2.85 10.05
N LYS A 163 -9.17 2.16 9.41
CA LYS A 163 -10.53 1.90 9.89
C LYS A 163 -10.97 0.56 9.33
N TYR A 164 -11.63 -0.27 10.13
CA TYR A 164 -12.14 -1.55 9.65
C TYR A 164 -13.03 -1.37 8.42
N ASN A 165 -12.86 -2.22 7.41
CA ASN A 165 -13.63 -2.17 6.16
C ASN A 165 -13.47 -0.87 5.34
N ARG A 166 -12.42 -0.08 5.60
CA ARG A 166 -12.04 1.03 4.71
C ARG A 166 -11.12 0.53 3.61
N LEU A 167 -11.50 0.85 2.38
CA LEU A 167 -10.64 0.75 1.20
C LEU A 167 -10.00 2.10 0.91
N VAL A 168 -8.68 2.09 0.70
CA VAL A 168 -7.91 3.22 0.18
C VAL A 168 -7.31 2.81 -1.16
N LEU A 169 -7.71 3.46 -2.25
CA LEU A 169 -7.12 3.30 -3.58
C LEU A 169 -6.33 4.55 -3.93
N PHE A 170 -5.12 4.41 -4.45
CA PHE A 170 -4.30 5.55 -4.82
C PHE A 170 -3.40 5.26 -6.01
N ARG A 171 -2.98 6.35 -6.68
CA ARG A 171 -2.03 6.25 -7.78
C ARG A 171 -0.66 5.86 -7.26
N PRO A 172 0.01 4.88 -7.87
CA PRO A 172 1.19 4.25 -7.29
C PRO A 172 2.42 5.16 -7.29
N TRP A 173 2.42 6.21 -8.11
CA TRP A 173 3.46 7.23 -8.16
C TRP A 173 3.34 8.30 -7.08
N LEU A 174 2.27 8.31 -6.26
CA LEU A 174 2.23 9.15 -5.06
C LEU A 174 3.25 8.62 -4.06
N PHE A 175 4.08 9.48 -3.47
CA PHE A 175 4.99 9.06 -2.41
C PHE A 175 4.18 8.66 -1.18
N HIS A 176 4.36 7.43 -0.72
CA HIS A 176 3.56 6.90 0.39
C HIS A 176 4.34 5.94 1.28
N ASN A 177 3.82 5.70 2.47
CA ASN A 177 4.33 4.69 3.39
C ASN A 177 3.20 4.07 4.23
N ALA A 178 3.44 2.86 4.74
CA ALA A 178 2.55 2.21 5.69
C ALA A 178 2.80 2.72 7.11
N GLY A 179 1.73 2.83 7.90
CA GLY A 179 1.85 2.97 9.35
C GLY A 179 2.49 1.74 10.04
N PRO A 180 2.83 1.86 11.33
CA PRO A 180 3.53 0.82 12.06
C PRO A 180 2.68 -0.45 12.23
N GLY A 181 3.34 -1.60 12.40
CA GLY A 181 2.70 -2.78 12.97
C GLY A 181 2.28 -2.55 14.42
N PHE A 182 1.25 -3.25 14.86
CA PHE A 182 0.68 -3.17 16.22
C PHE A 182 0.13 -4.54 16.63
N GLY A 183 -0.30 -4.67 17.89
CA GLY A 183 -0.74 -5.95 18.44
C GLY A 183 0.40 -6.96 18.65
N ASP A 184 0.03 -8.13 19.15
CA ASP A 184 0.92 -9.24 19.49
C ASP A 184 0.51 -10.57 18.85
N SER A 185 -0.61 -10.59 18.12
CA SER A 185 -1.19 -11.76 17.48
C SER A 185 -1.89 -11.38 16.18
N VAL A 186 -2.31 -12.37 15.39
CA VAL A 186 -3.07 -12.10 14.15
C VAL A 186 -4.44 -11.49 14.45
N GLU A 187 -4.99 -11.77 15.64
CA GLU A 187 -6.31 -11.33 16.06
C GLU A 187 -6.40 -9.82 16.31
N ASN A 188 -5.33 -9.21 16.84
CA ASN A 188 -5.24 -7.79 17.20
C ASN A 188 -4.14 -7.03 16.43
N GLY A 189 -3.50 -7.70 15.47
CA GLY A 189 -2.41 -7.13 14.68
C GLY A 189 -2.86 -6.25 13.53
N ARG A 190 -1.91 -5.61 12.85
CA ARG A 190 -2.17 -4.87 11.61
C ARG A 190 -2.43 -5.85 10.47
N ILE A 191 -3.69 -6.05 10.09
CA ILE A 191 -4.09 -6.90 8.96
C ILE A 191 -4.60 -6.02 7.82
N ILE A 192 -3.98 -6.17 6.66
CA ILE A 192 -4.45 -5.53 5.43
C ILE A 192 -4.63 -6.57 4.32
N TYR A 193 -5.47 -6.21 3.36
CA TYR A 193 -5.64 -6.90 2.10
C TYR A 193 -5.14 -6.00 0.97
N PRO A 194 -3.87 -6.16 0.54
CA PRO A 194 -3.28 -5.37 -0.52
C PRO A 194 -3.90 -5.71 -1.88
N LEU A 195 -4.15 -4.67 -2.66
CA LEU A 195 -4.64 -4.73 -4.02
C LEU A 195 -3.67 -3.99 -4.93
N PHE A 196 -3.29 -4.60 -6.03
CA PHE A 196 -2.44 -3.97 -7.05
C PHE A 196 -3.01 -4.26 -8.42
N TYR A 197 -3.17 -3.24 -9.26
CA TYR A 197 -3.76 -3.39 -10.57
C TYR A 197 -2.86 -2.82 -11.66
N ASN A 198 -2.88 -3.46 -12.83
CA ASN A 198 -2.34 -2.90 -14.07
C ASN A 198 -3.50 -2.39 -14.93
N ASN A 199 -3.20 -1.48 -15.84
CA ASN A 199 -4.15 -1.13 -16.89
C ASN A 199 -4.29 -2.31 -17.88
N GLN A 200 -5.51 -2.51 -18.38
CA GLN A 200 -5.79 -3.45 -19.46
C GLN A 200 -5.49 -2.83 -20.83
#